data_AF-A0A424ILF8-F1
#
_entry.id   AF-A0A424ILF8-F1
#
_cell.length_a   1.000
_cell.length_b   1.000
_cell.length_c   1.000
_cell.angle_alpha   90.00
_cell.angle_beta   90.00
_cell.angle_gamma   90.00
#
_symmetry.space_group_name_H-M   'P 1'
#
loop_
_entity.id
_entity.type
_entity.pdbx_description
1 polymer ?
#
loop_
_entity_poly.entity_id
_entity_poly.type
_entity_poly.pdbx_seq_one_letter_code
_entity_poly.pdbx_strand_id
1 'polypeptide(L)' 'MVSSSQKNILFSADGTPLKKSLNRSLRRQKMRALLLIAPLLIFILVAFIMPIVSMLSRSIENDLVS' A
#
# COMPACT_ATOMS: atom_id res chain seq x y z
N MET A 1 36.43 0.31 -30.45
CA MET A 1 35.56 -0.74 -29.89
C MET A 1 34.97 -0.24 -28.58
N VAL A 2 33.67 0.06 -28.56
CA VAL A 2 32.91 0.49 -27.38
C VAL A 2 32.48 -0.76 -26.60
N SER A 3 33.00 -0.96 -25.39
CA SER A 3 32.42 -1.93 -24.43
C SER A 3 31.59 -1.16 -23.42
N SER A 4 30.29 -1.20 -23.67
CA SER A 4 29.20 -0.66 -22.86
C SER A 4 29.17 -1.25 -21.44
N SER A 5 29.16 -0.36 -20.44
CA SER A 5 28.50 -0.48 -19.13
C SER A 5 28.31 -1.91 -18.59
N GLN A 6 29.36 -2.46 -17.98
CA GLN A 6 29.29 -3.70 -17.20
C GLN A 6 28.58 -3.40 -15.87
N LYS A 7 27.25 -3.38 -15.93
CA LYS A 7 26.36 -3.20 -14.78
C LYS A 7 26.51 -4.44 -13.89
N ASN A 8 27.45 -4.40 -12.95
CA ASN A 8 27.76 -5.47 -11.99
C ASN A 8 26.49 -5.83 -11.20
N ILE A 9 25.78 -6.85 -11.68
CA ILE A 9 24.64 -7.44 -11.00
C ILE A 9 25.18 -8.33 -9.87
N LEU A 10 25.06 -7.86 -8.63
CA LEU A 10 25.42 -8.64 -7.46
C LEU A 10 24.44 -9.82 -7.32
N PHE A 11 24.97 -11.03 -7.51
CA PHE A 11 24.25 -12.28 -7.35
C PHE A 11 24.33 -12.75 -5.89
N SER A 12 23.24 -13.33 -5.38
CA SER A 12 23.25 -14.10 -4.14
C SER A 12 23.98 -15.43 -4.36
N ALA A 13 24.39 -16.12 -3.29
CA ALA A 13 25.14 -17.39 -3.37
C ALA A 13 24.46 -18.45 -4.26
N ASP A 14 23.13 -18.34 -4.42
CA ASP A 14 22.29 -19.24 -5.21
C ASP A 14 22.05 -18.80 -6.67
N GLY A 15 22.83 -17.84 -7.19
CA GLY A 15 22.74 -17.37 -8.58
C GLY A 15 21.50 -16.51 -8.90
N THR A 16 20.65 -16.22 -7.92
CA THR A 16 19.56 -15.24 -8.09
C THR A 16 20.07 -13.82 -7.85
N PRO A 17 19.68 -12.82 -8.67
CA PRO A 17 20.10 -11.45 -8.45
C PRO A 17 19.58 -10.97 -7.08
N LEU A 18 20.47 -10.48 -6.22
CA LEU A 18 20.19 -10.15 -4.82
C LEU A 18 19.05 -9.14 -4.66
N LYS A 19 18.91 -8.22 -5.62
CA LYS A 19 17.80 -7.26 -5.70
C LYS A 19 16.43 -7.94 -5.78
N LYS A 20 16.33 -9.11 -6.42
CA LYS A 20 15.09 -9.87 -6.56
C LYS A 20 14.69 -10.55 -5.26
N SER A 21 15.65 -11.18 -4.56
CA SER A 21 15.38 -11.81 -3.26
C SER A 21 15.05 -10.77 -2.18
N LEU A 22 15.76 -9.64 -2.15
CA LEU A 22 15.47 -8.52 -1.25
C LEU A 22 14.05 -7.97 -1.44
N ASN A 23 13.64 -7.71 -2.70
CA ASN A 23 12.29 -7.21 -2.97
C ASN A 23 11.18 -8.19 -2.54
N ARG A 24 11.41 -9.50 -2.66
CA ARG A 24 10.45 -10.52 -2.20
C ARG A 24 10.31 -10.49 -0.68
N SER A 25 11.42 -10.46 0.04
CA SER A 25 11.43 -10.40 1.51
C SER A 25 10.81 -9.10 2.02
N LEU A 26 11.16 -7.97 1.39
CA LEU A 26 10.64 -6.66 1.75
C LEU A 26 9.12 -6.57 1.56
N ARG A 27 8.57 -7.11 0.47
CA ARG A 27 7.11 -7.16 0.27
C ARG A 27 6.42 -7.97 1.36
N ARG A 28 6.96 -9.13 1.74
CA ARG A 28 6.38 -9.97 2.80
C ARG A 28 6.38 -9.27 4.16
N GLN A 29 7.45 -8.56 4.49
CA GLN A 29 7.54 -7.79 5.74
C GLN A 29 6.57 -6.59 5.73
N LYS A 30 6.48 -5.84 4.63
CA LYS A 30 5.51 -4.76 4.47
C LYS A 30 4.07 -5.25 4.58
N MET A 31 3.73 -6.37 3.94
CA MET A 31 2.39 -6.96 4.02
C MET A 31 2.05 -7.39 5.44
N ARG A 32 2.99 -8.01 6.18
CA ARG A 32 2.78 -8.36 7.59
C ARG A 32 2.53 -7.13 8.47
N ALA A 33 3.32 -6.08 8.31
CA ALA A 33 3.15 -4.83 9.03
C ALA A 33 1.79 -4.17 8.71
N LEU A 34 1.40 -4.17 7.44
CA LEU A 34 0.10 -3.64 7.01
C LEU A 34 -1.06 -4.46 7.55
N LEU A 35 -0.97 -5.80 7.55
CA LEU A 35 -2.01 -6.67 8.11
C LEU A 35 -2.19 -6.51 9.62
N LEU A 36 -1.13 -6.19 10.36
CA LEU A 36 -1.22 -5.91 11.80
C LEU A 36 -2.03 -4.64 12.11
N ILE A 37 -1.97 -3.63 11.25
CA ILE A 37 -2.68 -2.34 11.43
C ILE A 37 -4.00 -2.31 10.66
N ALA A 38 -4.18 -3.17 9.65
CA ALA A 38 -5.38 -3.30 8.82
C ALA A 38 -6.69 -3.37 9.61
N PRO A 39 -6.84 -4.19 10.69
CA PRO A 39 -8.13 -4.24 11.40
C PRO A 39 -8.50 -2.90 12.03
N LEU A 40 -7.53 -2.20 12.64
CA LEU A 40 -7.76 -0.87 13.19
C LEU A 40 -8.06 0.15 12.09
N LEU A 41 -7.34 0.09 10.96
CA LEU A 41 -7.58 0.96 9.82
C LEU A 41 -8.99 0.76 9.25
N ILE A 42 -9.43 -0.48 9.06
CA ILE A 42 -10.78 -0.81 8.59
C ILE A 42 -11.82 -0.28 9.55
N PHE A 43 -11.62 -0.45 10.86
CA PHE A 43 -12.51 0.09 11.87
C PHE A 43 -12.68 1.61 11.73
N ILE A 44 -11.56 2.36 11.61
CA ILE A 44 -11.60 3.81 11.42
C ILE A 44 -12.31 4.17 10.11
N LEU A 45 -12.00 3.49 9.01
CA LEU A 45 -12.66 3.74 7.73
C LEU A 45 -14.17 3.56 7.86
N VAL A 46 -14.66 2.48 8.47
CA VAL A 46 -16.09 2.26 8.65
C VAL A 46 -16.70 3.29 9.61
N ALA A 47 -16.08 3.49 10.78
CA ALA A 47 -16.60 4.35 11.83
C ALA A 47 -16.72 5.82 11.40
N PHE A 48 -15.84 6.29 10.52
CA PHE A 48 -15.87 7.69 10.05
C PHE A 48 -16.52 7.83 8.66
N ILE A 49 -16.22 6.96 7.69
CA ILE A 49 -16.77 7.11 6.33
C ILE A 49 -18.28 6.91 6.31
N MET A 50 -18.84 5.91 7.02
CA MET A 50 -20.29 5.70 7.04
C MET A 50 -21.05 6.95 7.54
N PRO A 51 -20.73 7.53 8.71
CA PRO A 51 -21.40 8.76 9.16
C PRO A 51 -21.15 9.95 8.25
N ILE A 52 -19.93 10.12 7.72
CA ILE A 52 -19.62 11.22 6.78
C ILE A 52 -20.52 11.12 5.55
N VAL A 53 -20.65 9.93 4.96
CA VAL A 53 -21.57 9.72 3.82
C VAL A 53 -23.02 10.04 4.24
N SER A 54 -23.47 9.59 5.41
CA SER A 54 -24.83 9.91 5.89
C SER A 54 -25.05 11.41 6.09
N MET A 55 -24.06 12.14 6.60
CA MET A 55 -24.15 13.59 6.80
C MET A 55 -24.09 14.35 5.47
N LEU A 56 -23.25 13.90 4.54
CA LEU A 56 -23.19 14.46 3.19
C LEU A 56 -24.52 14.26 2.46
N SER A 57 -25.08 13.04 2.45
CA SER A 57 -26.39 12.74 1.86
C SER A 57 -27.51 13.57 2.49
N ARG A 58 -27.48 13.76 3.81
CA ARG A 58 -28.41 14.69 4.45
C ARG A 58 -28.16 16.13 3.98
N SER A 59 -26.92 16.60 3.87
CA SER A 59 -26.65 17.99 3.48
C SER A 59 -27.05 18.32 2.04
N ILE A 60 -26.93 17.39 1.09
CA ILE A 60 -27.44 17.61 -0.28
C ILE A 60 -28.97 17.60 -0.33
N GLU A 61 -29.64 16.82 0.52
CA GLU A 61 -31.10 16.80 0.62
C GLU A 61 -31.67 17.97 1.44
N ASN A 62 -30.84 18.63 2.28
CA ASN A 62 -31.25 19.72 3.19
C ASN A 62 -31.00 21.14 2.65
N ASP A 63 -30.66 21.31 1.36
CA ASP A 63 -30.63 22.63 0.71
C ASP A 63 -32.04 23.13 0.29
N LEU A 64 -33.13 22.41 0.59
CA LEU A 64 -34.48 22.74 0.13
C LEU A 64 -35.54 22.74 1.25
N VAL A 65 -35.19 23.15 2.47
CA VAL A 65 -36.22 23.59 3.42
C VAL A 65 -36.30 25.11 3.33
N SER A 66 -37.43 25.58 2.79
CA SER A 66 -37.82 26.98 2.59
C SER A 66 -37.72 27.85 3.86
#